data_AF-A0A2D6G9L3-F1
#
_entry.id   AF-A0A2D6G9L3-F1
#
_cell.length_a   1.000
_cell.length_b   1.000
_cell.length_c   1.000
_cell.angle_alpha   90.00
_cell.angle_beta   90.00
_cell.angle_gamma   90.00
#
_symmetry.space_group_name_H-M   'P 1'
#
loop_
_entity.id
_entity.type
_entity.pdbx_description
1 polymer ?
#
loop_
_entity_poly.entity_id
_entity_poly.type
_entity_poly.pdbx_seq_one_letter_code
_entity_poly.pdbx_strand_id
1 'polypeptide(L)'
;MCEHGRPICRLRSNPARGHRYATAVAINNDSSPQKARDRALRLLTHRPRSESELRSRLNRDFTPETVDQVLNTLRDQSLVNDAEFARLWTESRDRQRPRSATAIRRELLSHGIAPTLADDAVGAIDDEDSAYRAGAKFARRLANADHDSFRRRLWAHLQRRGYGSALTRSTVSKLWDEKQGDLDSSDSADID
;
A
#
# COMPACT_ATOMS: atom_id res chain seq x y z
N MET A 1 -52.59 5.33 -7.90
CA MET A 1 -52.85 5.36 -6.45
C MET A 1 -51.89 4.35 -5.81
N CYS A 2 -50.85 4.83 -5.12
CA CYS A 2 -50.66 4.68 -3.65
C CYS A 2 -50.33 3.20 -3.28
N GLU A 3 -49.25 2.80 -2.61
CA GLU A 3 -48.52 3.40 -1.49
C GLU A 3 -47.14 2.72 -1.26
N HIS A 4 -46.16 3.54 -0.87
CA HIS A 4 -45.15 3.37 0.19
C HIS A 4 -44.73 1.96 0.66
N GLY A 5 -43.40 1.74 0.72
CA GLY A 5 -42.84 0.82 1.71
C GLY A 5 -41.45 0.29 1.41
N ARG A 6 -40.41 1.01 1.82
CA ARG A 6 -39.04 0.47 1.91
C ARG A 6 -38.97 -0.61 2.99
N PRO A 7 -38.50 -1.83 2.72
CA PRO A 7 -38.05 -2.72 3.78
C PRO A 7 -36.57 -2.44 4.07
N ILE A 8 -36.34 -1.83 5.23
CA ILE A 8 -35.16 -1.97 6.08
C ILE A 8 -34.44 -3.32 5.87
N CYS A 9 -33.27 -3.30 5.21
CA CYS A 9 -32.31 -4.41 5.23
C CYS A 9 -31.81 -4.58 6.66
N ARG A 10 -32.37 -5.57 7.36
CA ARG A 10 -31.90 -6.07 8.64
C ARG A 10 -30.42 -6.44 8.56
N LEU A 11 -29.67 -6.06 9.59
CA LEU A 11 -28.39 -6.64 9.95
C LEU A 11 -28.49 -8.16 9.85
N ARG A 12 -27.78 -8.73 8.87
CA ARG A 12 -27.45 -10.15 8.89
C ARG A 12 -26.15 -10.27 9.66
N SER A 13 -26.29 -10.52 10.96
CA SER A 13 -25.29 -11.13 11.81
C SER A 13 -24.62 -12.26 11.02
N ASN A 14 -23.31 -12.15 10.80
CA ASN A 14 -22.52 -13.18 10.14
C ASN A 14 -22.01 -14.15 11.23
N PRO A 15 -22.57 -15.37 11.35
CA PRO A 15 -22.09 -16.31 12.34
C PRO A 15 -20.83 -17.02 11.85
N ALA A 16 -19.91 -17.22 12.80
CA ALA A 16 -18.94 -18.31 12.83
C ALA A 16 -17.94 -18.41 11.66
N ARG A 17 -16.79 -17.74 11.81
CA ARG A 17 -15.51 -18.33 11.40
C ARG A 17 -14.80 -18.84 12.64
N GLY A 18 -15.05 -20.11 12.97
CA GLY A 18 -14.18 -20.87 13.85
C GLY A 18 -12.78 -20.94 13.22
N HIS A 19 -11.82 -20.24 13.81
CA HIS A 19 -10.41 -20.56 13.64
C HIS A 19 -10.00 -21.44 14.81
N ARG A 20 -10.26 -22.74 14.62
CA ARG A 20 -9.50 -23.81 15.27
C ARG A 20 -8.05 -23.59 14.84
N TYR A 21 -7.14 -23.35 15.78
CA TYR A 21 -5.79 -23.95 15.95
C TYR A 21 -5.11 -23.21 17.11
N ALA A 22 -5.58 -23.46 18.34
CA ALA A 22 -4.72 -23.31 19.50
C ALA A 22 -3.81 -24.55 19.54
N THR A 23 -2.79 -24.57 18.68
CA THR A 23 -1.71 -25.54 18.83
C THR A 23 -0.83 -24.99 19.94
N ALA A 24 -0.93 -25.57 21.12
CA ALA A 24 0.09 -25.41 22.15
C ALA A 24 1.39 -26.00 21.58
N VAL A 25 2.18 -25.15 20.92
CA VAL A 25 3.54 -25.47 20.52
C VAL A 25 4.31 -25.63 21.83
N ALA A 26 4.78 -26.85 22.10
CA ALA A 26 5.75 -27.08 23.14
C ALA A 26 6.93 -26.13 22.89
N ILE A 27 7.11 -25.15 23.77
CA ILE A 27 8.29 -24.27 23.75
C ILE A 27 9.46 -25.19 24.10
N ASN A 28 10.11 -25.73 23.08
CA ASN A 28 11.32 -26.52 23.27
C ASN A 28 12.33 -25.61 23.96
N ASN A 29 12.75 -26.03 25.16
CA ASN A 29 13.74 -25.37 26.00
C ASN A 29 15.16 -25.32 25.36
N ASP A 30 15.27 -25.75 24.10
CA ASP A 30 16.45 -25.72 23.22
C ASP A 30 16.43 -24.51 22.26
N SER A 31 15.89 -23.36 22.72
CA SER A 31 15.87 -22.09 21.99
C SER A 31 17.28 -21.50 21.92
N SER A 32 18.17 -22.14 21.15
CA SER A 32 19.49 -21.58 20.93
C SER A 32 19.37 -20.28 20.12
N PRO A 33 20.01 -19.17 20.54
CA PRO A 33 20.04 -17.92 19.78
C PRO A 33 20.50 -18.12 18.33
N GLN A 34 21.36 -19.13 18.12
CA GLN A 34 21.83 -19.55 16.80
C GLN A 34 20.67 -19.98 15.88
N LYS A 35 19.74 -20.83 16.36
CA LYS A 35 18.59 -21.29 15.56
C LYS A 35 17.65 -20.14 15.20
N ALA A 36 17.43 -19.22 16.15
CA ALA A 36 16.63 -18.02 15.92
C ALA A 36 17.29 -17.11 14.88
N ARG A 37 18.62 -16.94 14.94
CA ARG A 37 19.39 -16.20 13.93
C ARG A 37 19.29 -16.86 12.55
N ASP A 38 19.51 -18.17 12.44
CA ASP A 38 19.42 -18.89 11.16
C ASP A 38 18.00 -18.80 10.57
N ARG A 39 16.98 -18.78 11.43
CA ARG A 39 15.60 -18.56 11.00
C ARG A 39 15.39 -17.14 10.49
N ALA A 40 15.89 -16.13 11.19
CA ALA A 40 15.80 -14.73 10.78
C ALA A 40 16.52 -14.48 9.44
N LEU A 41 17.73 -15.02 9.27
CA LEU A 41 18.49 -14.93 8.02
C LEU A 41 17.73 -15.56 6.85
N ARG A 42 17.16 -16.76 7.03
CA ARG A 42 16.30 -17.39 6.01
C ARG A 42 15.09 -16.53 5.62
N LEU A 43 14.51 -15.80 6.57
CA LEU A 43 13.39 -14.89 6.31
C LEU A 43 13.82 -13.66 5.52
N LEU A 44 15.02 -13.13 5.79
CA LEU A 44 15.61 -11.97 5.11
C LEU A 44 16.08 -12.31 3.69
N THR A 45 16.65 -13.49 3.47
CA THR A 45 17.09 -13.93 2.13
C THR A 45 15.94 -14.00 1.11
N HIS A 46 14.72 -14.30 1.55
CA HIS A 46 13.58 -14.39 0.65
C HIS A 46 13.01 -13.02 0.24
N ARG A 47 12.93 -12.07 1.18
CA ARG A 47 12.39 -10.72 0.96
C ARG A 47 12.90 -9.81 2.09
N PRO A 48 13.19 -8.53 1.82
CA PRO A 48 13.37 -7.55 2.90
C PRO A 48 12.14 -7.50 3.81
N ARG A 49 12.37 -7.39 5.12
CA ARG A 49 11.34 -7.37 6.16
C ARG A 49 11.68 -6.31 7.20
N SER A 50 10.66 -5.71 7.81
CA SER A 50 10.84 -4.81 8.95
C SER A 50 11.18 -5.58 10.22
N GLU A 51 11.76 -4.88 11.20
CA GLU A 51 12.07 -5.44 12.51
C GLU A 51 10.82 -6.03 13.19
N SER A 52 9.69 -5.33 13.11
CA SER A 52 8.44 -5.78 13.72
C SER A 52 7.89 -7.06 13.08
N GLU A 53 8.04 -7.21 11.76
CA GLU A 53 7.62 -8.41 11.03
C GLU A 53 8.50 -9.61 11.41
N LEU A 54 9.81 -9.39 11.59
CA LEU A 54 10.72 -10.42 12.10
C LEU A 54 10.38 -10.80 13.55
N ARG A 55 10.17 -9.82 14.44
CA ARG A 55 9.79 -10.07 15.84
C ARG A 55 8.53 -10.93 15.94
N SER A 56 7.47 -10.55 15.22
CA SER A 56 6.22 -11.31 15.21
C SER A 56 6.35 -12.73 14.64
N ARG A 57 7.26 -12.94 13.67
CA ARG A 57 7.52 -14.27 13.11
C ARG A 57 8.35 -15.14 14.05
N LEU A 58 9.36 -14.60 14.69
CA LEU A 58 10.26 -15.33 15.58
C LEU A 58 9.59 -15.67 16.93
N ASN A 59 8.73 -14.80 17.45
CA ASN A 59 7.97 -15.04 18.69
C ASN A 59 7.01 -16.25 18.61
N ARG A 60 6.81 -16.84 17.43
CA ARG A 60 6.02 -18.08 17.26
C ARG A 60 6.79 -19.34 17.65
N ASP A 61 8.11 -19.30 17.48
CA ASP A 61 8.98 -20.47 17.56
C ASP A 61 10.03 -20.33 18.69
N PHE A 62 10.22 -19.13 19.24
CA PHE A 62 11.26 -18.78 20.22
C PHE A 62 10.73 -17.88 21.35
N THR A 63 11.46 -17.81 22.47
CA THR A 63 11.12 -16.92 23.59
C THR A 63 11.41 -15.45 23.27
N PRO A 64 10.64 -14.49 23.84
CA PRO A 64 10.84 -13.06 23.59
C PRO A 64 12.27 -12.59 23.87
N GLU A 65 12.91 -13.10 24.93
CA GLU A 65 14.27 -12.73 25.32
C GLU A 65 15.29 -13.14 24.24
N THR A 66 15.14 -14.35 23.70
CA THR A 66 16.00 -14.84 22.60
C THR A 66 15.78 -14.02 21.34
N VAL A 67 14.53 -13.64 21.05
CA VAL A 67 14.18 -12.84 19.88
C VAL A 67 14.79 -11.45 19.97
N ASP A 68 14.68 -10.77 21.11
CA ASP A 68 15.25 -9.44 21.29
C ASP A 68 16.79 -9.46 21.23
N GLN A 69 17.43 -10.48 21.80
CA GLN A 69 18.88 -10.66 21.66
C GLN A 69 19.33 -10.81 20.20
N VAL A 70 18.61 -11.62 19.42
CA VAL A 70 18.91 -11.83 18.00
C VAL A 70 18.61 -10.59 17.17
N LEU A 71 17.50 -9.90 17.40
CA LEU A 71 17.16 -8.66 16.70
C LEU A 71 18.19 -7.56 16.96
N ASN A 72 18.66 -7.40 18.20
CA ASN A 72 19.74 -6.47 18.52
C ASN A 72 21.01 -6.81 17.74
N THR A 73 21.41 -8.08 17.71
CA THR A 73 22.59 -8.53 16.94
C THR A 73 22.44 -8.27 15.44
N LEU A 74 21.25 -8.49 14.88
CA LEU A 74 20.97 -8.24 13.46
C LEU A 74 20.97 -6.74 13.12
N ARG A 75 20.49 -5.91 14.05
CA ARG A 75 20.52 -4.45 13.95
C ARG A 75 21.96 -3.93 14.00
N ASP A 76 22.78 -4.43 14.91
CA ASP A 76 24.20 -4.08 15.01
C ASP A 76 24.99 -4.46 13.75
N GLN A 77 24.61 -5.56 13.10
CA GLN A 77 25.16 -5.99 11.81
C GLN A 77 24.57 -5.23 10.61
N SER A 78 23.68 -4.26 10.82
CA SER A 78 22.96 -3.53 9.76
C SER A 78 22.19 -4.43 8.79
N LEU A 79 21.84 -5.65 9.21
CA LEU A 79 21.03 -6.59 8.41
C LEU A 79 19.54 -6.25 8.48
N VAL A 80 19.13 -5.54 9.52
CA VAL A 80 17.77 -5.04 9.71
C VAL A 80 17.85 -3.53 9.89
N ASN A 81 17.31 -2.81 8.90
CA ASN A 81 17.25 -1.36 8.90
C ASN A 81 15.86 -0.92 8.43
N ASP A 82 15.03 -0.47 9.38
CA ASP A 82 13.66 -0.03 9.09
C ASP A 82 13.62 1.22 8.21
N ALA A 83 14.64 2.09 8.27
CA ALA A 83 14.73 3.28 7.42
C ALA A 83 15.03 2.89 5.97
N GLU A 84 15.95 1.96 5.76
CA GLU A 84 16.24 1.40 4.44
C GLU A 84 15.04 0.63 3.88
N PHE A 85 14.38 -0.18 4.72
CA PHE A 85 13.16 -0.88 4.35
C PHE A 85 12.07 0.11 3.91
N ALA A 86 11.86 1.21 4.65
CA ALA A 86 10.87 2.23 4.30
C ALA A 86 11.17 2.88 2.95
N ARG A 87 12.44 3.23 2.67
CA ARG A 87 12.88 3.79 1.39
C ARG A 87 12.64 2.82 0.24
N LEU A 88 13.11 1.59 0.36
CA LEU A 88 12.93 0.54 -0.66
C LEU A 88 11.45 0.23 -0.90
N TRP A 89 10.63 0.26 0.16
CA TRP A 89 9.20 0.08 0.05
C TRP A 89 8.53 1.19 -0.75
N THR A 90 8.83 2.45 -0.42
CA THR A 90 8.34 3.62 -1.15
C THR A 90 8.74 3.56 -2.63
N GLU A 91 10.02 3.34 -2.91
CA GLU A 91 10.54 3.29 -4.30
C GLU A 91 9.89 2.17 -5.12
N SER A 92 9.72 0.99 -4.52
CA SER A 92 9.04 -0.14 -5.16
C SER A 92 7.58 0.19 -5.50
N ARG A 93 6.88 0.90 -4.59
CA ARG A 93 5.49 1.32 -4.83
C ARG A 93 5.39 2.39 -5.88
N ASP A 94 6.24 3.41 -5.86
CA ASP A 94 6.24 4.44 -6.91
C ASP A 94 6.43 3.84 -8.31
N ARG A 95 7.37 2.91 -8.43
CA ARG A 95 7.70 2.27 -9.72
C ARG A 95 6.58 1.38 -10.26
N GLN A 96 5.96 0.57 -9.40
CA GLN A 96 4.99 -0.43 -9.85
C GLN A 96 3.57 0.11 -9.91
N ARG A 97 3.13 0.80 -8.85
CA ARG A 97 1.76 1.25 -8.64
C ARG A 97 1.77 2.52 -7.79
N PRO A 98 1.92 3.70 -8.42
CA PRO A 98 1.91 4.96 -7.69
C PRO A 98 0.63 5.08 -6.86
N ARG A 99 0.81 5.46 -5.60
CA ARG A 99 -0.21 5.69 -4.58
C ARG A 99 0.12 7.00 -3.87
N SER A 100 -0.82 7.50 -3.08
CA SER A 100 -0.54 8.70 -2.29
C SER A 100 0.47 8.42 -1.18
N ALA A 101 1.21 9.45 -0.80
CA ALA A 101 2.07 9.49 0.38
C ALA A 101 1.31 9.01 1.63
N THR A 102 0.06 9.43 1.79
CA THR A 102 -0.80 8.99 2.92
C THR A 102 -1.07 7.49 2.90
N ALA A 103 -1.33 6.90 1.73
CA ALA A 103 -1.56 5.46 1.62
C ALA A 103 -0.28 4.67 1.90
N ILE A 104 0.85 5.11 1.37
CA ILE A 104 2.16 4.47 1.62
C ILE A 104 2.53 4.56 3.10
N ARG A 105 2.33 5.71 3.73
CA ARG A 105 2.52 5.90 5.17
C ARG A 105 1.71 4.90 6.00
N ARG A 106 0.43 4.70 5.67
CA ARG A 106 -0.42 3.71 6.36
C ARG A 106 0.10 2.28 6.17
N GLU A 107 0.60 1.94 4.99
CA GLU A 107 1.24 0.64 4.75
C GLU A 107 2.51 0.48 5.60
N LEU A 108 3.38 1.49 5.64
CA LEU A 108 4.60 1.49 6.45
C LEU A 108 4.29 1.32 7.96
N LEU A 109 3.29 2.03 8.47
CA LEU A 109 2.83 1.88 9.85
C LEU A 109 2.25 0.48 10.12
N SER A 110 1.55 -0.12 9.16
CA SER A 110 1.05 -1.50 9.30
C SER A 110 2.18 -2.55 9.29
N HIS A 111 3.32 -2.21 8.69
CA HIS A 111 4.57 -2.97 8.79
C HIS A 111 5.35 -2.67 10.07
N GLY A 112 4.77 -1.93 11.02
CA GLY A 112 5.34 -1.61 12.33
C GLY A 112 6.58 -0.73 12.28
N ILE A 113 6.72 0.08 11.24
CA ILE A 113 7.80 1.07 11.12
C ILE A 113 7.46 2.28 11.99
N ALA A 114 8.47 2.87 12.61
CA ALA A 114 8.31 4.08 13.41
C ALA A 114 7.65 5.21 12.60
N PRO A 115 6.72 6.00 13.19
CA PRO A 115 6.05 7.09 12.49
C PRO A 115 7.02 8.10 11.86
N THR A 116 8.11 8.43 12.56
CA THR A 116 9.15 9.34 12.08
C THR A 116 9.81 8.83 10.80
N LEU A 117 10.22 7.56 10.76
CA LEU A 117 10.81 6.94 9.57
C LEU A 117 9.82 6.84 8.42
N ALA A 118 8.54 6.60 8.72
CA ALA A 118 7.49 6.58 7.71
C ALA A 118 7.28 7.98 7.11
N ASP A 119 7.28 9.03 7.95
CA ASP A 119 7.15 10.42 7.52
C ASP A 119 8.35 10.86 6.66
N ASP A 120 9.57 10.51 7.06
CA ASP A 120 10.79 10.77 6.28
C ASP A 120 10.76 10.06 4.92
N ALA A 121 10.28 8.81 4.87
CA ALA A 121 10.22 8.02 3.64
C ALA A 121 9.17 8.52 2.65
N VAL A 122 8.05 9.09 3.14
CA VAL A 122 7.00 9.64 2.26
C VAL A 122 7.20 11.12 1.96
N GLY A 123 8.01 11.85 2.73
CA GLY A 123 8.30 13.26 2.49
C GLY A 123 8.98 13.55 1.15
N ALA A 124 9.65 12.55 0.56
CA ALA A 124 10.24 12.65 -0.78
C ALA A 124 9.23 12.42 -1.93
N ILE A 125 7.98 12.06 -1.63
CA ILE A 125 6.97 11.75 -2.64
C ILE A 125 6.24 13.02 -3.05
N ASP A 126 6.29 13.34 -4.33
CA ASP A 126 5.40 14.31 -4.93
C ASP A 126 4.05 13.65 -5.24
N ASP A 127 3.05 13.97 -4.40
CA ASP A 127 1.69 13.48 -4.56
C ASP A 127 1.06 13.96 -5.88
N GLU A 128 1.43 15.14 -6.40
CA GLU A 128 0.89 15.69 -7.65
C GLU A 128 1.36 14.91 -8.87
N ASP A 129 2.66 14.70 -8.99
CA ASP A 129 3.25 13.87 -10.05
C ASP A 129 2.74 12.43 -9.97
N SER A 130 2.69 11.87 -8.75
CA SER A 130 2.19 10.51 -8.51
C SER A 130 0.73 10.35 -8.96
N ALA A 131 -0.12 11.33 -8.64
CA ALA A 131 -1.53 11.35 -9.05
C ALA A 131 -1.68 11.47 -10.56
N TYR A 132 -0.88 12.32 -11.20
CA TYR A 132 -0.86 12.48 -12.66
C TYR A 132 -0.44 11.19 -13.36
N ARG A 133 0.69 10.59 -12.97
CA ARG A 133 1.19 9.31 -13.54
C ARG A 133 0.18 8.17 -13.37
N ALA A 134 -0.44 8.07 -12.19
CA ALA A 134 -1.50 7.10 -11.92
C ALA A 134 -2.74 7.33 -12.80
N GLY A 135 -3.12 8.61 -12.97
CA GLY A 135 -4.27 9.04 -13.73
C GLY A 135 -4.09 8.86 -15.24
N ALA A 136 -2.97 9.31 -15.80
CA ALA A 136 -2.67 9.27 -17.23
C ALA A 136 -2.72 7.85 -17.82
N LYS A 137 -2.18 6.87 -17.09
CA LYS A 137 -2.27 5.44 -17.50
C LYS A 137 -3.71 4.94 -17.53
N PHE A 138 -4.57 5.42 -16.64
CA PHE A 138 -5.97 5.03 -16.60
C PHE A 138 -6.82 5.82 -17.61
N ALA A 139 -6.53 7.10 -17.80
CA ALA A 139 -7.15 7.98 -18.79
C ALA A 139 -7.00 7.42 -20.22
N ARG A 140 -5.83 6.88 -20.58
CA ARG A 140 -5.63 6.16 -21.85
C ARG A 140 -6.59 4.99 -22.06
N ARG A 141 -7.02 4.31 -20.99
CA ARG A 141 -8.01 3.21 -21.07
C ARG A 141 -9.45 3.73 -21.16
N LEU A 142 -9.65 5.03 -20.99
CA LEU A 142 -10.92 5.75 -21.05
C LEU A 142 -11.02 6.67 -22.27
N ALA A 143 -10.17 6.47 -23.29
CA ALA A 143 -10.12 7.33 -24.46
C ALA A 143 -11.51 7.58 -25.08
N ASN A 144 -12.34 6.54 -25.19
CA ASN A 144 -13.66 6.62 -25.82
C ASN A 144 -14.81 6.96 -24.84
N ALA A 145 -14.51 7.30 -23.58
CA ALA A 145 -15.54 7.63 -22.60
C ALA A 145 -16.00 9.09 -22.73
N ASP A 146 -17.29 9.32 -22.48
CA ASP A 146 -17.87 10.66 -22.28
C ASP A 146 -17.28 11.35 -21.04
N HIS A 147 -17.38 12.68 -20.98
CA HIS A 147 -16.81 13.49 -19.91
C HIS A 147 -17.26 13.03 -18.51
N ASP A 148 -18.54 12.74 -18.33
CA ASP A 148 -19.07 12.34 -17.03
C ASP A 148 -18.58 10.95 -16.62
N SER A 149 -18.50 10.02 -17.55
CA SER A 149 -17.92 8.70 -17.30
C SER A 149 -16.43 8.75 -17.05
N PHE A 150 -15.69 9.58 -17.78
CA PHE A 150 -14.26 9.82 -17.56
C PHE A 150 -14.03 10.34 -16.14
N ARG A 151 -14.69 11.45 -15.80
CA ARG A 151 -14.59 12.11 -14.49
C ARG A 151 -14.90 11.15 -13.35
N ARG A 152 -16.04 10.45 -13.42
CA ARG A 152 -16.50 9.53 -12.36
C ARG A 152 -15.53 8.35 -12.17
N ARG A 153 -15.08 7.74 -13.27
CA ARG A 153 -14.21 6.56 -13.23
C ARG A 153 -12.80 6.93 -12.77
N LEU A 154 -12.26 8.05 -13.25
CA LEU A 154 -10.94 8.53 -12.86
C LEU A 154 -10.91 9.02 -11.41
N TRP A 155 -11.94 9.74 -10.98
CA TRP A 155 -12.11 10.13 -9.58
C TRP A 155 -12.12 8.90 -8.65
N ALA A 156 -12.95 7.89 -8.95
CA ALA A 156 -12.98 6.66 -8.17
C ALA A 156 -11.67 5.85 -8.23
N HIS A 157 -10.88 6.02 -9.29
CA HIS A 157 -9.58 5.39 -9.44
C HIS A 157 -8.51 5.99 -8.52
N LEU A 158 -8.49 7.32 -8.44
CA LEU A 158 -7.55 8.08 -7.60
C LEU A 158 -7.93 8.01 -6.12
N GLN A 159 -9.23 8.09 -5.79
CA GLN A 159 -9.70 7.97 -4.40
C GLN A 159 -9.35 6.62 -3.77
N ARG A 160 -9.48 5.50 -4.51
CA ARG A 160 -9.06 4.17 -4.02
C ARG A 160 -7.57 4.05 -3.76
N ARG A 161 -6.74 4.96 -4.30
CA ARG A 161 -5.30 5.04 -4.03
C ARG A 161 -4.95 5.98 -2.88
N GLY A 162 -5.95 6.67 -2.33
CA GLY A 162 -5.81 7.54 -1.16
C GLY A 162 -5.37 8.96 -1.49
N TYR A 163 -5.50 9.43 -2.73
CA TYR A 163 -5.23 10.83 -3.06
C TYR A 163 -6.30 11.76 -2.48
N GLY A 164 -5.90 12.95 -2.04
CA GLY A 164 -6.82 13.96 -1.53
C GLY A 164 -7.85 14.40 -2.57
N SER A 165 -9.03 14.83 -2.11
CA SER A 165 -10.13 15.23 -2.99
C SER A 165 -9.80 16.44 -3.87
N ALA A 166 -9.07 17.42 -3.33
CA ALA A 166 -8.63 18.60 -4.07
C ALA A 166 -7.67 18.24 -5.21
N LEU A 167 -6.61 17.47 -4.87
CA LEU A 167 -5.66 16.98 -5.84
C LEU A 167 -6.35 16.14 -6.93
N THR A 168 -7.18 15.18 -6.51
CA THR A 168 -7.96 14.35 -7.44
C THR A 168 -8.76 15.19 -8.44
N ARG A 169 -9.44 16.25 -7.97
CA ARG A 169 -10.22 17.14 -8.85
C ARG A 169 -9.31 17.86 -9.85
N SER A 170 -8.18 18.41 -9.40
CA SER A 170 -7.23 19.10 -10.27
C SER A 170 -6.63 18.17 -11.34
N THR A 171 -6.22 16.96 -10.95
CA THR A 171 -5.66 15.96 -11.87
C THR A 171 -6.68 15.50 -12.91
N VAL A 172 -7.95 15.31 -12.51
CA VAL A 172 -9.03 14.90 -13.42
C VAL A 172 -9.29 16.00 -14.46
N SER A 173 -9.34 17.27 -14.04
CA SER A 173 -9.51 18.40 -14.97
C SER A 173 -8.36 18.45 -15.97
N LYS A 174 -7.12 18.46 -15.47
CA LYS A 174 -5.91 18.51 -16.29
C LYS A 174 -5.87 17.40 -17.35
N LEU A 175 -6.14 16.16 -16.95
CA LEU A 175 -6.13 15.01 -17.87
C LEU A 175 -7.28 15.02 -18.88
N TRP A 176 -8.39 15.70 -18.58
CA TRP A 176 -9.48 15.88 -19.53
C TRP A 176 -9.15 16.97 -20.55
N ASP A 177 -8.56 18.08 -20.09
CA ASP A 177 -8.15 19.19 -20.96
C ASP A 177 -7.06 18.74 -21.95
N GLU A 178 -6.06 17.96 -21.49
CA GLU A 178 -5.06 17.32 -22.35
C GLU A 178 -5.70 16.42 -23.41
N LYS A 179 -6.73 15.65 -23.04
CA LYS A 179 -7.46 14.78 -23.97
C LYS A 179 -8.20 15.58 -25.06
N GLN A 180 -8.78 16.73 -24.71
CA GLN A 180 -9.45 17.59 -25.68
C GLN A 180 -8.45 18.29 -26.62
N GLY A 181 -7.31 18.73 -26.08
CA GLY A 181 -6.24 19.33 -26.87
C GLY A 181 -5.66 18.38 -27.94
N ASP A 182 -5.59 17.09 -27.66
CA ASP A 182 -5.17 16.07 -28.64
C ASP A 182 -6.19 15.88 -29.78
N LEU A 183 -7.50 16.08 -29.52
CA LEU A 183 -8.57 15.91 -30.51
C LEU A 183 -8.62 17.09 -31.50
N ASP A 184 -8.40 18.32 -31.03
CA ASP A 184 -8.45 19.53 -31.86
C ASP A 184 -7.28 19.62 -32.86
N SER A 185 -6.15 18.94 -32.60
CA SER A 185 -4.99 18.91 -33.50
C SER A 185 -5.12 17.95 -34.70
N SER A 186 -6.10 17.04 -34.70
CA SER A 186 -6.27 16.01 -35.74
C SER A 186 -7.12 16.43 -36.94
N ASP A 187 -7.93 17.47 -36.81
CA ASP A 187 -8.93 17.85 -37.83
C ASP A 187 -8.42 18.86 -38.87
N SER A 188 -7.14 19.27 -38.81
CA SER A 188 -6.55 20.28 -39.70
C SER A 188 -5.80 19.72 -40.94
N ALA A 189 -5.82 18.40 -41.16
CA ALA A 189 -4.98 17.76 -42.18
C ALA A 189 -5.65 17.48 -43.54
N ASP A 190 -6.96 17.72 -43.70
CA ASP A 190 -7.70 17.41 -44.93
C ASP A 190 -8.34 18.65 -45.58
N ILE A 191 -7.50 19.57 -46.07
CA ILE A 191 -7.90 20.56 -47.08
C ILE A 191 -6.85 20.52 -48.19
N ASP A 192 -7.10 19.71 -49.22
CA ASP A 192 -6.55 19.89 -50.57
C ASP A 192 -7.55 19.34 -51.62
#